data_AF-N8QA54-F1
#
_entry.id   AF-N8QA54-F1
#
_cell.length_a   1.000
_cell.length_b   1.000
_cell.length_c   1.000
_cell.angle_alpha   90.00
_cell.angle_beta   90.00
_cell.angle_gamma   90.00
#
_symmetry.space_group_name_H-M   'P 1'
#
loop_
_entity.id
_entity.type
_entity.pdbx_description
1 polymer ?
#
loop_
_entity_poly.entity_id
_entity_poly.type
_entity_poly.pdbx_seq_one_letter_code
_entity_poly.pdbx_strand_id
1 'polypeptide(L)'
;MYELNLALIFKIAQSIVQDALMPPQMIQFGYAPNTALYHFEKFYGCAIQVQAGQYAIRFSNQILQAKSIAADQQLNHVLSHQAQQSLNSMSSFEIQQQQFRQKIQGYIEQGLLQQEEVLQSYIAKRLHCSERTLQRQLKSYQLNFQDILDQYRLEQSKLYLQQGKSLSEIAERLNYADQSAFGRAFKRWTGVTPKQFLKL
;
A
#
# COMPACT_ATOMS: atom_id res chain seq x y z
N MET A 1 19.02 -0.24 -2.08
CA MET A 1 17.57 -0.13 -1.78
C MET A 1 17.32 0.85 -0.63
N TYR A 2 18.16 0.84 0.42
CA TYR A 2 18.04 1.75 1.56
C TYR A 2 18.36 3.21 1.23
N GLU A 3 19.19 3.47 0.23
CA GLU A 3 19.56 4.81 -0.24
C GLU A 3 18.38 5.54 -0.88
N LEU A 4 17.53 4.80 -1.62
CA LEU A 4 16.33 5.32 -2.26
C LEU A 4 15.28 5.73 -1.22
N ASN A 5 15.10 4.92 -0.17
CA ASN A 5 14.19 5.24 0.93
C ASN A 5 14.64 6.51 1.66
N LEU A 6 15.95 6.67 1.91
CA LEU A 6 16.50 7.88 2.53
C LEU A 6 16.26 9.12 1.65
N ALA A 7 16.47 8.98 0.34
CA ALA A 7 16.22 10.06 -0.62
C ALA A 7 14.74 10.45 -0.70
N LEU A 8 13.84 9.48 -0.62
CA LEU A 8 12.40 9.71 -0.59
C LEU A 8 11.97 10.45 0.69
N ILE A 9 12.44 9.99 1.86
CA ILE A 9 12.18 10.66 3.15
C ILE A 9 12.67 12.11 3.10
N PHE A 10 13.86 12.34 2.56
CA PHE A 10 14.41 13.69 2.39
C PHE A 10 13.56 14.56 1.45
N LYS A 11 13.10 14.01 0.32
CA LYS A 11 12.23 14.75 -0.62
C LYS A 11 10.86 15.06 -0.05
N ILE A 12 10.28 14.15 0.73
CA ILE A 12 9.02 14.41 1.46
C ILE A 12 9.24 15.53 2.47
N ALA A 13 10.31 15.47 3.26
CA ALA A 13 10.65 16.54 4.21
C ALA A 13 10.87 17.89 3.51
N GLN A 14 11.57 17.91 2.37
CA GLN A 14 11.77 19.10 1.55
C GLN A 14 10.45 19.67 1.00
N SER A 15 9.51 18.82 0.61
CA SER A 15 8.18 19.24 0.13
C SER A 15 7.34 19.91 1.23
N ILE A 16 7.50 19.48 2.48
CA ILE A 16 6.73 20.00 3.63
C ILE A 16 7.28 21.35 4.12
N VAL A 17 8.58 21.59 3.98
CA VAL A 17 9.31 22.69 4.61
C VAL A 17 10.05 23.58 3.58
N GLN A 18 9.53 23.68 2.34
CA GLN A 18 10.23 24.17 1.13
C GLN A 18 11.22 25.34 1.34
N ASP A 19 10.88 26.36 2.14
CA ASP A 19 11.69 27.58 2.30
C ASP A 19 12.68 27.58 3.49
N ALA A 20 12.68 26.56 4.35
CA ALA A 20 13.51 26.55 5.57
C ALA A 20 14.34 25.28 5.77
N LEU A 21 14.26 24.31 4.84
CA LEU A 21 15.15 23.15 4.89
C LEU A 21 16.54 23.56 4.38
N MET A 22 17.32 24.16 5.27
CA MET A 22 18.78 24.25 5.11
C MET A 22 19.31 22.85 4.77
N PRO A 23 20.34 22.73 3.92
CA PRO A 23 20.93 21.42 3.63
C PRO A 23 21.23 20.69 4.94
N PRO A 24 20.95 19.37 5.02
CA PRO A 24 21.24 18.59 6.22
C PRO A 24 22.69 18.80 6.62
N GLN A 25 22.96 18.86 7.92
CA GLN A 25 24.31 19.06 8.43
C GLN A 25 25.20 17.84 8.13
N MET A 26 24.60 16.66 8.08
CA MET A 26 25.28 15.42 7.79
C MET A 26 24.28 14.33 7.37
N ILE A 27 24.70 13.52 6.40
CA ILE A 27 24.02 12.28 6.01
C ILE A 27 24.93 11.12 6.37
N GLN A 28 24.36 10.13 7.06
CA GLN A 28 25.07 8.92 7.46
C GLN A 28 24.52 7.73 6.69
N PHE A 29 25.40 7.01 6.00
CA PHE A 29 25.07 5.75 5.35
C PHE A 29 25.58 4.57 6.16
N GLY A 30 24.70 3.58 6.34
CA GLY A 30 25.01 2.35 7.05
C GLY A 30 25.98 1.44 6.31
N TYR A 31 26.17 1.65 5.01
CA TYR A 31 27.11 0.93 4.16
C TYR A 31 27.64 1.86 3.08
N ALA A 32 28.84 1.55 2.56
CA ALA A 32 29.39 2.28 1.41
C ALA A 32 28.50 1.98 0.18
N PRO A 33 27.95 3.00 -0.49
CA PRO A 33 27.14 2.80 -1.66
C PRO A 33 28.01 2.35 -2.84
N ASN A 34 27.43 1.59 -3.77
CA ASN A 34 28.11 1.19 -5.01
C ASN A 34 28.33 2.35 -6.00
N THR A 35 27.69 3.50 -5.75
CA THR A 35 27.82 4.72 -6.54
C THR A 35 28.71 5.72 -5.81
N ALA A 36 29.49 6.51 -6.55
CA ALA A 36 30.38 7.51 -5.97
C ALA A 36 29.62 8.47 -5.04
N LEU A 37 30.18 8.71 -3.85
CA LEU A 37 29.59 9.57 -2.80
C LEU A 37 29.25 10.96 -3.31
N TYR A 38 30.05 11.50 -4.22
CA TYR A 38 29.85 12.80 -4.87
C TYR A 38 28.42 13.01 -5.42
N HIS A 39 27.78 11.99 -6.00
CA HIS A 39 26.42 12.12 -6.52
C HIS A 39 25.39 12.35 -5.42
N PHE A 40 25.58 11.68 -4.29
CA PHE A 40 24.73 11.84 -3.13
C PHE A 40 25.04 13.16 -2.40
N GLU A 41 26.30 13.56 -2.29
CA GLU A 41 26.69 14.85 -1.70
C GLU A 41 26.09 16.01 -2.49
N LYS A 42 26.10 15.91 -3.82
CA LYS A 42 25.42 16.88 -4.70
C LYS A 42 23.90 16.87 -4.52
N PHE A 43 23.29 15.70 -4.29
CA PHE A 43 21.85 15.58 -4.09
C PHE A 43 21.39 16.15 -2.75
N TYR A 44 22.11 15.84 -1.65
CA TYR A 44 21.78 16.29 -0.30
C TYR A 44 22.34 17.69 0.01
N GLY A 45 23.35 18.16 -0.72
CA GLY A 45 24.00 19.44 -0.47
C GLY A 45 24.92 19.43 0.76
N CYS A 46 25.36 18.26 1.22
CA CYS A 46 26.23 18.11 2.38
C CYS A 46 27.18 16.91 2.24
N ALA A 47 28.21 16.86 3.07
CA ALA A 47 29.11 15.71 3.14
C ALA A 47 28.41 14.45 3.66
N ILE A 48 28.83 13.29 3.16
CA ILE A 48 28.30 11.99 3.57
C ILE A 48 29.33 11.23 4.37
N GLN A 49 28.91 10.72 5.52
CA GLN A 49 29.70 9.84 6.36
C GLN A 49 29.22 8.41 6.21
N VAL A 50 30.16 7.48 6.05
CA VAL A 50 29.86 6.05 6.05
C VAL A 50 30.22 5.50 7.43
N GLN A 51 29.20 5.02 8.14
CA GLN A 51 29.38 4.38 9.44
C GLN A 51 28.55 3.10 9.46
N ALA A 52 29.23 1.97 9.58
CA ALA A 52 28.64 0.65 9.46
C ALA A 52 27.41 0.48 10.38
N GLY A 53 26.27 0.10 9.79
CA GLY A 53 25.06 -0.29 10.50
C GLY A 53 24.09 0.83 10.92
N GLN A 54 24.33 2.09 10.54
CA GLN A 54 23.43 3.20 10.90
C GLN A 54 23.16 4.16 9.73
N TYR A 55 21.88 4.39 9.45
CA TYR A 55 21.41 5.41 8.52
C TYR A 55 20.81 6.58 9.28
N ALA A 56 21.26 7.79 9.01
CA ALA A 56 20.78 8.98 9.69
C ALA A 56 20.79 10.21 8.78
N ILE A 57 19.86 11.12 9.04
CA ILE A 57 19.88 12.48 8.49
C ILE A 57 19.96 13.42 9.69
N ARG A 58 20.98 14.28 9.73
CA ARG A 58 21.14 15.30 10.78
C ARG A 58 20.77 16.66 10.24
N PHE A 59 19.90 17.34 10.98
CA PHE A 59 19.42 18.67 10.66
C PHE A 59 19.85 19.65 11.76
N SER A 60 20.01 20.92 11.40
CA SER A 60 20.15 21.97 12.41
C SER A 60 18.89 22.04 13.25
N ASN A 61 19.04 22.28 14.56
CA ASN A 61 17.91 22.45 15.48
C ASN A 61 17.00 23.63 15.08
N GLN A 62 17.50 24.56 14.25
CA GLN A 62 16.73 25.65 13.67
C GLN A 62 15.58 25.16 12.78
N ILE A 63 15.70 23.97 12.17
CA ILE A 63 14.62 23.39 11.34
C ILE A 63 13.40 23.02 12.19
N LEU A 64 13.53 22.76 13.49
CA LEU A 64 12.37 22.53 14.37
C LEU A 64 11.50 23.80 14.55
N GLN A 65 12.06 24.97 14.27
CA GLN A 65 11.34 26.25 14.31
C GLN A 65 10.75 26.63 12.95
N ALA A 66 11.06 25.86 11.89
CA ALA A 66 10.53 26.09 10.57
C ALA A 66 9.01 25.87 10.57
N LYS A 67 8.27 26.85 10.07
CA LYS A 67 6.82 26.74 9.90
C LYS A 67 6.56 25.86 8.68
N SER A 68 5.76 24.80 8.86
CA SER A 68 5.27 24.01 7.72
C SER A 68 4.37 24.88 6.85
N ILE A 69 4.58 24.83 5.54
CA ILE A 69 3.77 25.59 4.56
C ILE A 69 2.36 25.00 4.46
N ALA A 70 2.20 23.71 4.78
CA ALA A 70 0.92 23.01 4.86
C ALA A 70 0.23 23.14 6.24
N ALA A 71 0.72 24.03 7.13
CA ALA A 71 0.17 24.21 8.47
C ALA A 71 -1.13 25.03 8.47
N ASP A 72 -2.15 24.56 7.76
CA ASP A 72 -3.51 24.90 8.17
C ASP A 72 -3.79 24.13 9.47
N GLN A 73 -3.68 24.85 10.59
CA GLN A 73 -3.87 24.27 11.92
C GLN A 73 -5.28 23.69 12.10
N GLN A 74 -6.29 24.27 11.44
CA GLN A 74 -7.66 23.78 11.50
C GLN A 74 -7.81 22.50 10.68
N LEU A 75 -7.30 22.48 9.45
CA LEU A 75 -7.31 21.28 8.61
C LEU A 75 -6.51 20.14 9.25
N ASN A 76 -5.33 20.44 9.79
CA ASN A 76 -4.50 19.45 10.49
C ASN A 76 -5.20 18.92 11.73
N HIS A 77 -5.87 19.77 12.51
CA HIS A 77 -6.69 19.31 13.64
C HIS A 77 -7.85 18.42 13.18
N VAL A 78 -8.57 18.78 12.11
CA VAL A 78 -9.67 17.97 11.56
C VAL A 78 -9.16 16.62 11.05
N LEU A 79 -8.08 16.61 10.25
CA LEU A 79 -7.49 15.38 9.71
C LEU A 79 -6.88 14.50 10.79
N SER A 80 -6.19 15.09 11.77
CA SER A 80 -5.64 14.36 12.92
C SER A 80 -6.74 13.77 13.78
N HIS A 81 -7.80 14.54 14.06
CA HIS A 81 -8.95 14.05 14.82
C HIS A 81 -9.69 12.95 14.07
N GLN A 82 -9.88 13.05 12.76
CA GLN A 82 -10.47 11.98 11.94
C GLN A 82 -9.59 10.74 11.92
N ALA A 83 -8.28 10.89 11.69
CA ALA A 83 -7.33 9.78 11.73
C ALA A 83 -7.31 9.12 13.11
N GLN A 84 -7.29 9.91 14.18
CA GLN A 84 -7.29 9.44 15.56
C GLN A 84 -8.63 8.78 15.92
N GLN A 85 -9.76 9.29 15.44
CA GLN A 85 -11.07 8.66 15.62
C GLN A 85 -11.16 7.32 14.88
N SER A 86 -10.67 7.25 13.63
CA SER A 86 -10.57 5.99 12.89
C SER A 86 -9.64 4.98 13.57
N LEU A 87 -8.55 5.44 14.20
CA LEU A 87 -7.62 4.59 14.95
C LEU A 87 -8.16 4.18 16.33
N ASN A 88 -8.87 5.08 17.02
CA ASN A 88 -9.36 4.87 18.38
C ASN A 88 -10.71 4.13 18.44
N SER A 89 -11.48 4.10 17.35
CA SER A 89 -12.73 3.33 17.29
C SER A 89 -12.51 1.83 17.06
N MET A 90 -11.28 1.42 16.71
CA MET A 90 -10.96 0.03 16.39
C MET A 90 -10.17 -0.60 17.53
N SER A 91 -10.69 -1.69 18.08
CA SER A 91 -9.96 -2.55 19.01
C SER A 91 -8.66 -3.06 18.37
N SER A 92 -7.69 -3.47 19.21
CA SER A 92 -6.44 -4.08 18.73
C SER A 92 -6.69 -5.30 17.83
N PHE A 93 -7.78 -6.04 18.10
CA PHE A 93 -8.23 -7.15 17.28
C PHE A 93 -8.68 -6.71 15.88
N GLU A 94 -9.49 -5.65 15.77
CA GLU A 94 -9.97 -5.12 14.49
C GLU A 94 -8.83 -4.57 13.63
N ILE A 95 -7.84 -3.92 14.25
CA ILE A 95 -6.62 -3.46 13.56
C ILE A 95 -5.86 -4.66 12.97
N GLN A 96 -5.63 -5.70 13.77
CA GLN A 96 -4.92 -6.90 13.31
C GLN A 96 -5.70 -7.66 12.23
N GLN A 97 -7.02 -7.77 12.38
CA GLN A 97 -7.91 -8.37 11.38
C GLN A 97 -7.82 -7.59 10.06
N GLN A 98 -7.89 -6.25 10.10
CA GLN A 98 -7.81 -5.41 8.91
C GLN A 98 -6.44 -5.51 8.23
N GLN A 99 -5.35 -5.44 8.99
CA GLN A 99 -3.99 -5.60 8.46
C GLN A 99 -3.80 -6.96 7.80
N PHE A 100 -4.32 -8.03 8.40
CA PHE A 100 -4.25 -9.37 7.83
C PHE A 100 -5.07 -9.48 6.55
N ARG A 101 -6.28 -8.92 6.52
CA ARG A 101 -7.12 -8.83 5.31
C ARG A 101 -6.41 -8.07 4.19
N GLN A 102 -5.84 -6.90 4.46
CA GLN A 102 -5.11 -6.08 3.49
C GLN A 102 -3.89 -6.83 2.93
N LYS A 103 -3.15 -7.54 3.79
CA LYS A 103 -2.02 -8.36 3.36
C LYS A 103 -2.44 -9.45 2.38
N ILE A 104 -3.56 -10.13 2.64
CA ILE A 104 -4.12 -11.13 1.73
C ILE A 104 -4.57 -10.48 0.41
N GLN A 105 -5.25 -9.34 0.46
CA GLN A 105 -5.67 -8.60 -0.74
C GLN A 105 -4.47 -8.21 -1.61
N GLY A 106 -3.36 -7.76 -1.02
CA GLY A 106 -2.14 -7.45 -1.77
C GLY A 106 -1.56 -8.66 -2.52
N TYR A 107 -1.62 -9.86 -1.94
CA TYR A 107 -1.21 -11.07 -2.66
C TYR A 107 -2.22 -11.48 -3.74
N ILE A 108 -3.53 -11.31 -3.51
CA ILE A 108 -4.56 -11.55 -4.53
C ILE A 108 -4.32 -10.64 -5.74
N GLU A 109 -4.08 -9.36 -5.50
CA GLU A 109 -3.75 -8.38 -6.56
C GLU A 109 -2.53 -8.83 -7.37
N GLN A 110 -1.44 -9.18 -6.69
CA GLN A 110 -0.22 -9.67 -7.35
C GLN A 110 -0.48 -10.90 -8.21
N GLY A 111 -1.22 -11.88 -7.70
CA GLY A 111 -1.54 -13.10 -8.43
C GLY A 111 -2.40 -12.82 -9.68
N LEU A 112 -3.40 -11.95 -9.57
CA LEU A 112 -4.24 -11.57 -10.72
C LEU A 112 -3.47 -10.78 -11.78
N LEU A 113 -2.58 -9.86 -11.37
CA LEU A 113 -1.69 -9.13 -12.28
C LEU A 113 -0.72 -10.06 -13.02
N GLN A 114 -0.26 -11.11 -12.34
CA GLN A 114 0.63 -12.12 -12.91
C GLN A 114 -0.12 -13.24 -13.63
N GLN A 115 -1.46 -13.17 -13.72
CA GLN A 115 -2.32 -14.20 -14.31
C GLN A 115 -2.10 -15.59 -13.67
N GLU A 116 -1.78 -15.63 -12.38
CA GLU A 116 -1.60 -16.85 -11.58
C GLU A 116 -2.94 -17.32 -10.99
N GLU A 117 -3.08 -18.63 -10.78
CA GLU A 117 -4.28 -19.18 -10.14
C GLU A 117 -4.30 -18.81 -8.64
N VAL A 118 -5.19 -17.87 -8.26
CA VAL A 118 -5.29 -17.35 -6.89
C VAL A 118 -6.16 -18.25 -6.01
N LEU A 119 -5.59 -19.38 -5.60
CA LEU A 119 -6.19 -20.30 -4.64
C LEU A 119 -5.71 -20.02 -3.21
N GLN A 120 -6.33 -20.64 -2.20
CA GLN A 120 -5.84 -20.51 -0.81
C GLN A 120 -4.40 -21.01 -0.66
N SER A 121 -4.01 -22.04 -1.43
CA SER A 121 -2.64 -22.58 -1.50
C SER A 121 -1.63 -21.54 -2.01
N TYR A 122 -2.04 -20.67 -2.93
CA TYR A 122 -1.23 -19.57 -3.44
C TYR A 122 -0.89 -18.58 -2.32
N ILE A 123 -1.90 -18.13 -1.57
CA ILE A 123 -1.71 -17.21 -0.44
C ILE A 123 -0.87 -17.86 0.66
N ALA A 124 -1.11 -19.13 0.99
CA ALA A 124 -0.35 -19.86 2.01
C ALA A 124 1.15 -19.88 1.67
N LYS A 125 1.51 -20.15 0.41
CA LYS A 125 2.90 -20.10 -0.08
C LYS A 125 3.51 -18.71 0.08
N ARG A 126 2.81 -17.64 -0.32
CA ARG A 126 3.28 -16.24 -0.19
C ARG A 126 3.43 -15.80 1.26
N LEU A 127 2.66 -16.40 2.18
CA LEU A 127 2.76 -16.19 3.62
C LEU A 127 3.78 -17.13 4.32
N HIS A 128 4.50 -17.98 3.57
CA HIS A 128 5.43 -18.97 4.10
C HIS A 128 4.81 -19.88 5.18
N CYS A 129 3.57 -20.31 4.96
CA CYS A 129 2.85 -21.18 5.88
C CYS A 129 2.11 -22.30 5.13
N SER A 130 1.65 -23.31 5.86
CA SER A 130 0.76 -24.34 5.30
C SER A 130 -0.67 -23.83 5.15
N GLU A 131 -1.44 -24.40 4.23
CA GLU A 131 -2.86 -24.06 4.04
C GLU A 131 -3.68 -24.23 5.34
N ARG A 132 -3.37 -25.26 6.13
CA ARG A 132 -3.97 -25.50 7.44
C ARG A 132 -3.69 -24.34 8.42
N THR A 133 -2.48 -23.79 8.38
CA THR A 133 -2.10 -22.65 9.23
C THR A 133 -2.83 -21.38 8.81
N LEU A 134 -2.87 -21.10 7.50
CA LEU A 134 -3.64 -19.99 6.94
C LEU A 134 -5.12 -20.11 7.29
N GLN A 135 -5.72 -21.29 7.15
CA GLN A 135 -7.13 -21.51 7.47
C GLN A 135 -7.42 -21.24 8.95
N ARG A 136 -6.51 -21.64 9.84
CA ARG A 136 -6.63 -21.37 11.28
C ARG A 136 -6.52 -19.87 11.58
N GLN A 137 -5.61 -19.14 10.93
CA GLN A 137 -5.45 -17.69 11.08
C GLN A 137 -6.66 -16.92 10.54
N LEU A 138 -7.18 -17.31 9.37
CA LEU A 138 -8.41 -16.75 8.83
C LEU A 138 -9.57 -16.92 9.82
N LYS A 139 -9.75 -18.13 10.38
CA LYS A 139 -10.79 -18.41 11.38
C LYS A 139 -10.61 -17.60 12.67
N SER A 140 -9.39 -17.43 13.18
CA SER A 140 -9.15 -16.63 14.40
C SER A 140 -9.54 -15.16 14.21
N TYR A 141 -9.46 -14.66 12.99
CA TYR A 141 -9.90 -13.32 12.60
C TYR A 141 -11.34 -13.28 12.06
N GLN A 142 -12.12 -14.36 12.14
CA GLN A 142 -13.46 -14.49 11.54
C GLN A 142 -13.51 -14.08 10.06
N LEU A 143 -12.47 -14.43 9.31
CA LEU A 143 -12.35 -14.19 7.88
C LEU A 143 -12.52 -15.48 7.08
N ASN A 144 -12.94 -15.34 5.84
CA ASN A 144 -13.00 -16.40 4.84
C ASN A 144 -12.22 -15.95 3.60
N PHE A 145 -11.35 -16.81 3.08
CA PHE A 145 -10.55 -16.51 1.89
C PHE A 145 -11.42 -16.25 0.65
N GLN A 146 -12.45 -17.06 0.42
CA GLN A 146 -13.32 -16.93 -0.74
C GLN A 146 -14.08 -15.59 -0.69
N ASP A 147 -14.53 -15.17 0.49
CA ASP A 147 -15.23 -13.89 0.64
C ASP A 147 -14.29 -12.71 0.36
N ILE A 148 -13.02 -12.78 0.80
CA ILE A 148 -12.02 -11.76 0.49
C ILE A 148 -11.74 -11.69 -1.02
N LEU A 149 -11.58 -12.85 -1.67
CA LEU A 149 -11.33 -12.95 -3.11
C LEU A 149 -12.53 -12.44 -3.92
N ASP A 150 -13.74 -12.83 -3.56
CA ASP A 150 -14.97 -12.40 -4.22
C ASP A 150 -15.20 -10.90 -4.05
N GLN A 151 -14.97 -10.36 -2.85
CA GLN A 151 -15.06 -8.92 -2.60
C GLN A 151 -14.05 -8.14 -3.45
N TYR A 152 -12.79 -8.59 -3.48
CA TYR A 152 -11.76 -7.95 -4.30
C TYR A 152 -12.13 -7.97 -5.79
N ARG A 153 -12.55 -9.14 -6.32
CA ARG A 153 -12.98 -9.26 -7.71
C ARG A 153 -14.19 -8.39 -8.02
N LEU A 154 -15.15 -8.29 -7.11
CA LEU A 154 -16.31 -7.42 -7.27
C LEU A 154 -15.88 -5.94 -7.36
N GLU A 155 -15.05 -5.46 -6.44
CA GLU A 155 -14.56 -4.08 -6.43
C GLU A 155 -13.81 -3.73 -7.72
N GLN A 156 -12.88 -4.59 -8.14
CA GLN A 156 -12.13 -4.41 -9.39
C GLN A 156 -13.04 -4.48 -10.61
N SER A 157 -14.03 -5.39 -10.62
CA SER A 157 -14.98 -5.48 -11.73
C SER A 157 -15.81 -4.21 -11.91
N LYS A 158 -16.25 -3.57 -10.81
CA LYS A 158 -16.97 -2.29 -10.86
C LYS A 158 -16.10 -1.19 -11.46
N LEU A 159 -14.83 -1.10 -11.02
CA LEU A 159 -13.87 -0.14 -11.56
C LEU A 159 -13.65 -0.34 -13.07
N TYR A 160 -13.47 -1.59 -13.49
CA TYR A 160 -13.26 -1.91 -14.90
C TYR A 160 -14.49 -1.66 -15.77
N LEU A 161 -15.69 -1.92 -15.24
CA LEU A 161 -16.94 -1.57 -15.91
C LEU A 161 -17.06 -0.05 -16.11
N GLN A 162 -16.75 0.74 -15.08
CA GLN A 162 -16.74 2.21 -15.17
C GLN A 162 -15.71 2.75 -16.18
N GLN A 163 -14.60 2.04 -16.35
CA GLN A 163 -13.57 2.35 -17.37
C GLN A 163 -13.97 1.92 -18.79
N GLY A 164 -15.15 1.33 -18.98
CA GLY A 164 -15.64 0.90 -20.29
C GLY A 164 -14.96 -0.36 -20.83
N LYS A 165 -14.28 -1.14 -19.98
CA LYS A 165 -13.64 -2.40 -20.41
C LYS A 165 -14.68 -3.42 -20.84
N SER A 166 -14.31 -4.25 -21.82
CA SER A 166 -15.19 -5.31 -22.31
C SER A 166 -15.35 -6.41 -21.25
N LEU A 167 -16.50 -7.12 -21.25
CA LEU A 167 -16.72 -8.22 -20.29
C LEU A 167 -15.71 -9.36 -20.45
N SER A 168 -15.20 -9.57 -21.67
CA SER A 168 -14.15 -10.54 -21.95
C SER A 168 -12.82 -10.13 -21.31
N GLU A 169 -12.43 -8.86 -21.46
CA GLU A 169 -11.21 -8.33 -20.83
C GLU A 169 -11.30 -8.37 -19.30
N ILE A 170 -12.48 -8.04 -18.74
CA ILE A 170 -12.71 -8.11 -17.30
C ILE A 170 -12.58 -9.54 -16.79
N ALA A 171 -13.13 -10.51 -17.52
CA ALA A 171 -13.03 -11.93 -17.16
C ALA A 171 -11.57 -12.38 -17.11
N GLU A 172 -10.79 -12.06 -18.15
CA GLU A 172 -9.36 -12.38 -18.23
C GLU A 172 -8.57 -11.75 -17.07
N ARG A 173 -8.73 -10.44 -16.84
CA ARG A 173 -8.03 -9.73 -15.74
C ARG A 173 -8.35 -10.28 -14.34
N LEU A 174 -9.51 -10.90 -14.16
CA LEU A 174 -9.96 -11.46 -12.88
C LEU A 174 -9.79 -12.99 -12.80
N ASN A 175 -9.11 -13.59 -13.78
CA ASN A 175 -8.88 -15.03 -13.94
C ASN A 175 -10.18 -15.84 -13.94
N TYR A 176 -11.17 -15.39 -14.72
CA TYR A 176 -12.33 -16.19 -15.09
C TYR A 176 -12.09 -16.87 -16.45
N ALA A 177 -12.60 -18.10 -16.58
CA ALA A 177 -12.44 -18.89 -17.80
C ALA A 177 -13.04 -18.21 -19.04
N ASP A 178 -14.13 -17.46 -18.87
CA ASP A 178 -14.77 -16.69 -19.94
C ASP A 178 -15.69 -15.59 -19.37
N GLN A 179 -16.23 -14.75 -20.26
CA GLN A 179 -17.18 -13.68 -19.91
C GLN A 179 -18.48 -14.21 -19.25
N SER A 180 -18.88 -15.44 -19.55
CA SER A 180 -20.10 -16.04 -19.00
C SER A 180 -19.89 -16.46 -17.53
N ALA A 181 -18.72 -17.02 -17.21
CA ALA A 181 -18.29 -17.35 -15.86
C ALA A 181 -18.20 -16.09 -14.99
N PHE A 182 -17.57 -15.03 -15.51
CA PHE A 182 -17.57 -13.72 -14.87
C PHE A 182 -18.99 -13.18 -14.67
N GLY A 183 -19.83 -13.19 -15.72
CA GLY A 183 -21.20 -12.69 -15.64
C GLY A 183 -22.07 -13.40 -14.59
N ARG A 184 -21.93 -14.73 -14.46
CA ARG A 184 -22.60 -15.50 -13.39
C ARG A 184 -22.09 -15.12 -12.00
N ALA A 185 -20.77 -14.97 -11.84
CA ALA A 185 -20.18 -14.57 -10.57
C ALA A 185 -20.63 -13.16 -10.17
N PHE A 186 -20.58 -12.20 -11.09
CA PHE A 186 -21.02 -10.82 -10.87
C PHE A 186 -22.50 -10.75 -10.46
N LYS A 187 -23.36 -11.51 -11.13
CA LYS A 187 -24.79 -11.60 -10.77
C LYS A 187 -25.00 -12.24 -9.41
N ARG A 188 -24.24 -13.27 -9.05
CA ARG A 188 -24.29 -13.89 -7.71
C ARG A 188 -23.94 -12.87 -6.62
N TRP A 189 -22.97 -11.99 -6.86
CA TRP A 189 -22.55 -10.99 -5.87
C TRP A 189 -23.47 -9.76 -5.79
N THR A 190 -24.03 -9.33 -6.91
CA THR A 190 -24.75 -8.02 -6.99
C THR A 190 -26.26 -8.15 -7.20
N GLY A 191 -26.76 -9.35 -7.50
CA GLY A 191 -28.16 -9.58 -7.90
C GLY A 191 -28.47 -9.23 -9.36
N VAL A 192 -27.61 -8.47 -10.05
CA VAL A 192 -27.84 -7.98 -11.42
C VAL A 192 -26.69 -8.36 -12.35
N THR A 193 -26.94 -8.35 -13.67
CA THR A 193 -25.87 -8.61 -14.65
C THR A 193 -24.95 -7.38 -14.79
N PRO A 194 -23.68 -7.56 -15.23
CA PRO A 194 -22.79 -6.43 -15.50
C PRO A 194 -23.40 -5.38 -16.44
N LYS A 195 -24.14 -5.82 -17.47
CA LYS A 195 -24.83 -4.93 -18.41
C LYS A 195 -25.96 -4.13 -17.77
N GLN A 196 -26.67 -4.70 -16.78
CA GLN A 196 -27.70 -3.97 -16.02
C GLN A 196 -27.06 -2.99 -15.05
N PHE A 197 -25.95 -3.37 -14.41
CA PHE A 197 -25.21 -2.50 -13.49
C PHE A 197 -24.73 -1.21 -14.16
N LEU A 198 -24.30 -1.27 -15.43
CA LEU A 198 -23.89 -0.09 -16.21
C LEU A 198 -25.05 0.87 -16.57
N LYS A 199 -26.31 0.44 -16.42
CA LYS A 199 -27.50 1.24 -16.73
C LYS A 199 -28.15 1.88 -15.50
N LEU A 200 -27.66 1.55 -14.30
CA LEU A 200 -28.06 2.15 -13.03
C LEU A 200 -27.26 3.41 -12.78
#